data_AF-A0A383WFV3-F1
#
_entry.id   AF-A0A383WFV3-F1
#
_cell.length_a   1.000
_cell.length_b   1.000
_cell.length_c   1.000
_cell.angle_alpha   90.00
_cell.angle_beta   90.00
_cell.angle_gamma   90.00
#
_symmetry.space_group_name_H-M   'P 1'
#
loop_
_entity.id
_entity.type
_entity.pdbx_description
1 polymer ?
#
loop_
_entity_poly.entity_id
_entity_poly.type
_entity_poly.pdbx_seq_one_letter_code
_entity_poly.pdbx_strand_id
1 'polypeptide(L)'
;MGPRPLLRVLSNYREVLGLQFCFLSNSHASAAHSRHEPPASAAALAAYQAVREVCGLSELEPFSVKHVPHRTGLRLESKDGWKVVFSGDTRPCQAVIDAARGATLLVHEATCEDELQEAAIAKKHSTTAEALGVAAAAGAYRTVLTHFGNRSTHVRRTKPRAAADGVEAGSDLAAVGSVVVGFDLMSINLADLAWLPKALPVLDELFKEEEAAYQQDDEAPPADA
;
A
#
# COMPACT_ATOMS: atom_id res chain seq x y z
N MET A 1 -2.30 -16.70 -6.91
CA MET A 1 -0.90 -16.20 -6.93
C MET A 1 -0.48 -15.94 -5.49
N GLY A 2 0.76 -16.18 -5.10
CA GLY A 2 1.21 -15.85 -3.74
C GLY A 2 2.61 -16.37 -3.37
N PRO A 3 3.06 -16.08 -2.15
CA PRO A 3 4.32 -16.61 -1.64
C PRO A 3 4.21 -18.10 -1.29
N ARG A 4 5.30 -18.87 -1.39
CA ARG A 4 5.33 -20.31 -1.10
C ARG A 4 4.77 -20.74 0.26
N PRO A 5 5.00 -20.01 1.38
CA PRO A 5 4.36 -20.34 2.65
C PRO A 5 2.82 -20.40 2.55
N LEU A 6 2.19 -19.56 1.73
CA LEU A 6 0.75 -19.60 1.49
C LEU A 6 0.33 -20.89 0.79
N LEU A 7 1.09 -21.36 -0.21
CA LEU A 7 0.81 -22.65 -0.85
C LEU A 7 0.82 -23.79 0.16
N ARG A 8 1.78 -23.80 1.09
CA ARG A 8 1.84 -24.84 2.14
C ARG A 8 0.58 -24.82 3.01
N VAL A 9 0.14 -23.64 3.45
CA VAL A 9 -1.10 -23.50 4.23
C VAL A 9 -2.31 -23.99 3.41
N LEU A 10 -2.51 -23.48 2.20
CA LEU A 10 -3.63 -23.86 1.34
C LEU A 10 -3.65 -25.37 1.03
N SER A 11 -2.47 -25.98 0.89
CA SER A 11 -2.35 -27.42 0.63
C SER A 11 -2.80 -28.25 1.83
N ASN A 12 -2.46 -27.83 3.07
CA ASN A 12 -2.89 -28.51 4.29
C ASN A 12 -4.41 -28.46 4.49
N TYR A 13 -5.06 -27.38 4.08
CA TYR A 13 -6.52 -27.23 4.18
C TYR A 13 -7.27 -27.78 2.97
N ARG A 14 -6.57 -28.24 1.94
CA ARG A 14 -7.20 -28.67 0.68
C ARG A 14 -8.19 -29.80 0.88
N GLU A 15 -7.80 -30.82 1.66
CA GLU A 15 -8.63 -31.99 1.91
C GLU A 15 -9.75 -31.67 2.91
N VAL A 16 -9.45 -30.89 3.95
CA VAL A 16 -10.40 -30.54 5.01
C VAL A 16 -11.53 -29.66 4.49
N LEU A 17 -11.20 -28.67 3.64
CA LEU A 17 -12.15 -27.67 3.15
C LEU A 17 -12.59 -27.93 1.68
N GLY A 18 -12.13 -29.02 1.06
CA GLY A 18 -12.44 -29.33 -0.34
C GLY A 18 -11.95 -28.26 -1.33
N LEU A 19 -10.84 -27.57 -1.03
CA LEU A 19 -10.38 -26.44 -1.84
C LEU A 19 -9.88 -26.91 -3.21
N GLN A 20 -10.38 -26.27 -4.25
CA GLN A 20 -9.86 -26.43 -5.61
C GLN A 20 -9.18 -25.14 -6.05
N PHE A 21 -7.86 -25.19 -6.26
CA PHE A 21 -7.10 -24.03 -6.72
C PHE A 21 -5.91 -24.45 -7.60
N CYS A 22 -5.54 -23.56 -8.51
CA CYS A 22 -4.22 -23.53 -9.13
C CYS A 22 -3.37 -22.48 -8.41
N PHE A 23 -2.09 -22.78 -8.17
CA PHE A 23 -1.19 -21.87 -7.47
C PHE A 23 -0.05 -21.44 -8.37
N LEU A 24 0.19 -20.12 -8.41
CA LEU A 24 1.33 -19.51 -9.07
C LEU A 24 2.16 -18.77 -8.01
N SER A 25 3.43 -19.15 -7.87
CA SER A 25 4.38 -18.45 -6.99
C SER A 25 4.63 -17.03 -7.51
N ASN A 26 4.79 -16.05 -6.62
CA ASN A 26 5.05 -14.66 -7.01
C ASN A 26 6.25 -14.52 -7.96
N SER A 27 7.29 -15.31 -7.75
CA SER A 27 8.49 -15.33 -8.60
C SER A 27 8.23 -15.68 -10.06
N HIS A 28 7.16 -16.42 -10.37
CA HIS A 28 6.78 -16.73 -11.75
C HIS A 28 6.04 -15.61 -12.44
N ALA A 29 5.41 -14.71 -11.67
CA ALA A 29 4.74 -13.52 -12.17
C ALA A 29 5.63 -12.27 -12.10
N SER A 30 6.81 -12.35 -11.47
CA SER A 30 7.78 -11.27 -11.37
C SER A 30 8.77 -11.29 -12.53
N ALA A 31 9.19 -10.10 -13.00
CA ALA A 31 10.29 -9.96 -13.96
C ALA A 31 11.62 -10.51 -13.40
N ALA A 32 11.79 -10.50 -12.08
CA ALA A 32 12.93 -11.11 -11.42
C ALA A 32 12.71 -12.62 -11.22
N HIS A 33 12.86 -13.40 -12.30
CA HIS A 33 12.72 -14.85 -12.22
C HIS A 33 13.83 -15.47 -11.36
N SER A 34 13.45 -16.23 -10.33
CA SER A 34 14.41 -17.00 -9.54
C SER A 34 14.88 -18.22 -10.33
N ARG A 35 16.19 -18.26 -10.65
CA ARG A 35 16.82 -19.38 -11.38
C ARG A 35 16.72 -20.74 -10.69
N HIS A 36 16.36 -20.76 -9.41
CA HIS A 36 16.28 -21.97 -8.59
C HIS A 36 14.84 -22.49 -8.41
N GLU A 37 13.85 -21.86 -9.03
CA GLU A 37 12.47 -22.29 -8.88
C GLU A 37 12.05 -23.32 -9.94
N PRO A 38 11.42 -24.45 -9.55
CA PRO A 38 10.80 -25.35 -10.51
C PRO A 38 9.79 -24.59 -11.36
N PRO A 39 9.63 -24.95 -12.64
CA PRO A 39 8.71 -24.27 -13.53
C PRO A 39 7.27 -24.34 -13.02
N ALA A 40 6.52 -23.26 -13.24
CA ALA A 40 5.09 -23.22 -12.95
C ALA A 40 4.34 -24.27 -13.78
N SER A 41 3.26 -24.83 -13.23
CA SER A 41 2.41 -25.74 -13.98
C SER A 41 1.70 -25.01 -15.13
N ALA A 42 1.49 -25.71 -16.25
CA ALA A 42 0.76 -25.16 -17.40
C ALA A 42 -0.64 -24.65 -17.01
N ALA A 43 -1.33 -25.37 -16.11
CA ALA A 43 -2.64 -24.96 -15.61
C ALA A 43 -2.57 -23.64 -14.80
N ALA A 44 -1.56 -23.45 -13.96
CA ALA A 44 -1.40 -22.21 -13.20
C ALA A 44 -1.07 -21.02 -14.11
N LEU A 45 -0.23 -21.21 -15.13
CA LEU A 45 0.09 -20.19 -16.12
C LEU A 45 -1.13 -19.82 -16.96
N ALA A 46 -1.89 -20.81 -17.43
CA ALA A 46 -3.13 -20.59 -18.18
C ALA A 46 -4.17 -19.83 -17.34
N ALA A 47 -4.34 -20.20 -16.07
CA ALA A 47 -5.24 -19.49 -15.15
C ALA A 47 -4.79 -18.03 -14.92
N TYR A 48 -3.49 -17.78 -14.76
CA TYR A 48 -2.94 -16.43 -14.62
C TYR A 48 -3.17 -15.57 -15.87
N GLN A 49 -2.94 -16.13 -17.06
CA GLN A 49 -3.22 -15.46 -18.33
C GLN A 49 -4.72 -15.15 -18.46
N ALA A 50 -5.59 -16.11 -18.14
CA ALA A 50 -7.03 -15.92 -18.17
C ALA A 50 -7.50 -14.78 -17.23
N VAL A 51 -6.96 -14.71 -16.00
CA VAL A 51 -7.26 -13.61 -15.07
C VAL A 51 -6.87 -12.26 -15.66
N ARG A 52 -5.67 -12.14 -16.26
CA ARG A 52 -5.25 -10.89 -16.91
C ARG A 52 -6.18 -10.49 -18.05
N GLU A 53 -6.57 -11.44 -18.89
CA GLU A 53 -7.48 -11.17 -19.99
C GLU A 53 -8.87 -10.73 -19.52
N VAL A 54 -9.47 -11.46 -18.57
CA VAL A 54 -10.81 -11.15 -18.03
C VAL A 54 -10.82 -9.80 -17.30
N CYS A 55 -9.74 -9.47 -16.60
CA CYS A 55 -9.61 -8.19 -15.89
C CYS A 55 -9.10 -7.05 -16.77
N GLY A 56 -8.82 -7.27 -18.06
CA GLY A 56 -8.28 -6.25 -18.96
C GLY A 56 -6.89 -5.73 -18.56
N LEU A 57 -6.07 -6.57 -17.94
CA LEU A 57 -4.74 -6.22 -17.44
C LEU A 57 -3.64 -6.51 -18.47
N SER A 58 -2.88 -5.48 -18.81
CA SER A 58 -1.63 -5.61 -19.56
C SER A 58 -0.49 -6.07 -18.65
N GLU A 59 -0.56 -5.87 -17.33
CA GLU A 59 0.41 -6.39 -16.35
C GLU A 59 -0.24 -6.73 -15.01
N LEU A 60 0.21 -7.83 -14.38
CA LEU A 60 -0.18 -8.27 -13.03
C LEU A 60 1.07 -8.80 -12.32
N GLU A 61 1.93 -7.88 -11.90
CA GLU A 61 3.29 -8.22 -11.50
C GLU A 61 3.54 -7.98 -10.00
N PRO A 62 3.83 -9.03 -9.21
CA PRO A 62 4.45 -8.86 -7.91
C PRO A 62 5.94 -8.50 -8.07
N PHE A 63 6.43 -7.57 -7.25
CA PHE A 63 7.83 -7.16 -7.25
C PHE A 63 8.43 -7.22 -5.83
N SER A 64 9.76 -7.38 -5.77
CA SER A 64 10.48 -7.49 -4.50
C SER A 64 10.57 -6.13 -3.81
N VAL A 65 10.38 -6.15 -2.49
CA VAL A 65 10.42 -4.94 -1.64
C VAL A 65 11.39 -5.13 -0.47
N LYS A 66 11.73 -4.04 0.22
CA LYS A 66 12.68 -4.07 1.35
C LYS A 66 11.93 -4.34 2.65
N HIS A 67 11.61 -5.62 2.89
CA HIS A 67 10.95 -6.06 4.13
C HIS A 67 11.40 -7.47 4.56
N VAL A 68 10.67 -8.12 5.47
CA VAL A 68 10.88 -9.54 5.79
C VAL A 68 10.61 -10.43 4.57
N PRO A 69 11.20 -11.65 4.49
CA PRO A 69 11.04 -12.51 3.33
C PRO A 69 9.58 -12.75 2.93
N HIS A 70 9.36 -12.95 1.63
CA HIS A 70 8.06 -13.24 1.02
C HIS A 70 7.04 -12.10 0.98
N ARG A 71 7.48 -10.87 1.30
CA ARG A 71 6.71 -9.65 1.13
C ARG A 71 6.99 -9.07 -0.24
N THR A 72 5.95 -8.59 -0.89
CA THR A 72 6.01 -8.10 -2.27
C THR A 72 5.07 -6.92 -2.42
N GLY A 73 5.48 -5.95 -3.23
CA GLY A 73 4.55 -5.00 -3.82
C GLY A 73 3.83 -5.66 -4.99
N LEU A 74 2.78 -5.00 -5.49
CA LEU A 74 1.99 -5.46 -6.63
C LEU A 74 1.78 -4.31 -7.60
N ARG A 75 2.11 -4.53 -8.87
CA ARG A 75 1.87 -3.60 -9.97
C ARG A 75 0.79 -4.15 -10.88
N LEU A 76 -0.24 -3.33 -11.11
CA LEU A 76 -1.33 -3.59 -12.04
C LEU A 76 -1.27 -2.55 -13.14
N GLU A 77 -1.19 -2.98 -14.39
CA GLU A 77 -1.35 -2.10 -15.55
C GLU A 77 -2.51 -2.62 -16.38
N SER A 78 -3.39 -1.71 -16.80
CA SER A 78 -4.51 -2.04 -17.67
C SER A 78 -4.17 -1.83 -19.14
N LYS A 79 -4.86 -2.59 -19.99
CA LYS A 79 -4.87 -2.36 -21.44
C LYS A 79 -5.43 -0.99 -21.81
N ASP A 80 -6.23 -0.38 -20.93
CA ASP A 80 -6.82 0.96 -21.10
C ASP A 80 -5.92 2.09 -20.58
N GLY A 81 -4.70 1.76 -20.10
CA GLY A 81 -3.65 2.73 -19.82
C GLY A 81 -3.56 3.24 -18.38
N TRP A 82 -4.44 2.80 -17.47
CA TRP A 82 -4.27 3.10 -16.04
C TRP A 82 -3.27 2.16 -15.37
N LYS A 83 -2.63 2.64 -14.31
CA LYS A 83 -1.65 1.90 -13.51
C LYS A 83 -1.91 2.07 -12.01
N VAL A 84 -2.06 0.97 -11.30
CA VAL A 84 -2.21 0.94 -9.84
C VAL A 84 -1.05 0.15 -9.23
N VAL A 85 -0.41 0.72 -8.22
CA VAL A 85 0.71 0.07 -7.52
C VAL A 85 0.43 0.02 -6.04
N PHE A 86 0.58 -1.15 -5.46
CA PHE A 86 0.58 -1.37 -4.02
C PHE A 86 2.01 -1.59 -3.56
N SER A 87 2.48 -0.82 -2.58
CA SER A 87 3.82 -1.00 -2.03
C SER A 87 3.95 -2.34 -1.28
N GLY A 88 2.86 -2.78 -0.62
CA GLY A 88 2.94 -3.72 0.49
C GLY A 88 3.75 -3.12 1.66
N ASP A 89 4.06 -3.93 2.66
CA ASP A 89 4.95 -3.51 3.76
C ASP A 89 6.39 -3.42 3.26
N THR A 90 7.03 -2.26 3.44
CA THR A 90 8.39 -2.00 2.95
C THR A 90 9.04 -0.79 3.59
N ARG A 91 10.36 -0.82 3.69
CA ARG A 91 11.18 0.41 3.70
C ARG A 91 11.08 1.12 2.34
N PRO A 92 11.25 2.45 2.27
CA PRO A 92 11.44 3.15 1.01
C PRO A 92 12.57 2.51 0.19
N CYS A 93 12.27 2.18 -1.07
CA CYS A 93 13.19 1.48 -1.94
C CYS A 93 12.94 1.77 -3.42
N GLN A 94 14.01 1.64 -4.21
CA GLN A 94 13.99 1.93 -5.64
C GLN A 94 12.98 1.07 -6.42
N ALA A 95 12.77 -0.18 -6.01
CA ALA A 95 11.82 -1.08 -6.66
C ALA A 95 10.37 -0.54 -6.62
N VAL A 96 9.96 0.11 -5.52
CA VAL A 96 8.63 0.74 -5.44
C VAL A 96 8.58 1.97 -6.33
N ILE A 97 9.62 2.81 -6.33
CA ILE A 97 9.71 4.00 -7.19
C ILE A 97 9.60 3.62 -8.68
N ASP A 98 10.34 2.58 -9.09
CA ASP A 98 10.35 2.12 -10.47
C ASP A 98 9.03 1.48 -10.88
N ALA A 99 8.43 0.66 -10.01
CA ALA A 99 7.12 0.07 -10.27
C ALA A 99 6.02 1.14 -10.36
N ALA A 100 6.07 2.15 -9.47
CA ALA A 100 5.09 3.24 -9.37
C ALA A 100 5.33 4.39 -10.35
N ARG A 101 6.36 4.30 -11.21
CA ARG A 101 6.71 5.39 -12.12
C ARG A 101 5.54 5.76 -13.03
N GLY A 102 5.05 7.00 -12.90
CA GLY A 102 3.88 7.49 -13.62
C GLY A 102 2.60 6.73 -13.32
N ALA A 103 2.47 6.12 -12.13
CA ALA A 103 1.26 5.41 -11.74
C ALA A 103 0.06 6.36 -11.65
N THR A 104 -1.11 5.87 -12.06
CA THR A 104 -2.39 6.56 -11.84
C THR A 104 -2.71 6.63 -10.35
N LEU A 105 -2.44 5.55 -9.63
CA LEU A 105 -2.61 5.47 -8.18
C LEU A 105 -1.50 4.64 -7.56
N LEU A 106 -0.83 5.20 -6.55
CA LEU A 106 0.06 4.50 -5.64
C LEU A 106 -0.64 4.32 -4.29
N VAL A 107 -0.79 3.10 -3.81
CA VAL A 107 -1.20 2.79 -2.45
C VAL A 107 0.04 2.41 -1.66
N HIS A 108 0.46 3.28 -0.74
CA HIS A 108 1.72 3.12 -0.01
C HIS A 108 1.49 2.98 1.49
N GLU A 109 2.23 2.08 2.13
CA GLU A 109 2.24 1.98 3.59
C GLU A 109 2.89 3.21 4.23
N ALA A 110 2.36 3.63 5.37
CA ALA A 110 2.88 4.73 6.17
C ALA A 110 2.79 4.36 7.66
N THR A 111 3.33 3.19 8.02
CA THR A 111 3.13 2.58 9.34
C THR A 111 3.66 3.42 10.49
N CYS A 112 4.75 4.16 10.27
CA CYS A 112 5.44 4.90 11.32
C CYS A 112 5.24 6.40 11.18
N GLU A 113 5.14 7.08 12.33
CA GLU A 113 5.26 8.54 12.40
C GLU A 113 6.69 8.97 12.06
N ASP A 114 6.87 10.19 11.60
CA ASP A 114 8.17 10.70 11.17
C ASP A 114 9.17 10.84 12.34
N GLU A 115 8.68 10.98 13.57
CA GLU A 115 9.45 10.98 14.81
C GLU A 115 10.00 9.59 15.17
N LEU A 116 9.39 8.53 14.64
CA LEU A 116 9.72 7.14 14.94
C LEU A 116 10.61 6.50 13.85
N GLN A 117 11.46 7.29 13.21
CA GLN A 117 12.30 6.84 12.08
C GLN A 117 13.17 5.63 12.44
N GLU A 118 13.79 5.58 13.63
CA GLU A 118 14.60 4.44 14.06
C GLU A 118 13.77 3.15 14.17
N ALA A 119 12.53 3.26 14.68
CA ALA A 119 11.61 2.14 14.75
C ALA A 119 11.16 1.70 13.35
N ALA A 120 10.94 2.65 12.43
CA ALA A 120 10.61 2.37 11.04
C ALA A 120 11.73 1.57 10.34
N ILE A 121 12.99 1.96 10.56
CA ILE A 121 14.16 1.24 10.05
C ILE A 121 14.24 -0.17 10.66
N ALA A 122 14.16 -0.27 11.98
CA ALA A 122 14.28 -1.54 12.70
C ALA A 122 13.19 -2.55 12.30
N LYS A 123 11.94 -2.09 12.17
CA LYS A 123 10.80 -2.92 11.77
C LYS A 123 10.64 -3.05 10.26
N LYS A 124 11.46 -2.36 9.48
CA LYS A 124 11.45 -2.34 8.01
C LYS A 124 10.15 -1.81 7.39
N HIS A 125 9.55 -0.79 7.97
CA HIS A 125 8.35 -0.09 7.48
C HIS A 125 8.65 1.36 7.11
N SER A 126 7.77 2.05 6.40
CA SER A 126 7.98 3.45 5.99
C SER A 126 7.41 4.43 7.01
N THR A 127 8.04 5.60 7.13
CA THR A 127 7.36 6.77 7.71
C THR A 127 6.47 7.46 6.68
N THR A 128 5.63 8.39 7.12
CA THR A 128 4.79 9.18 6.20
C THR A 128 5.63 10.03 5.24
N ALA A 129 6.61 10.80 5.73
CA ALA A 129 7.50 11.59 4.87
C ALA A 129 8.27 10.72 3.87
N GLU A 130 8.64 9.50 4.24
CA GLU A 130 9.32 8.57 3.35
C GLU A 130 8.39 8.03 2.25
N ALA A 131 7.15 7.66 2.59
CA ALA A 131 6.14 7.25 1.62
C ALA A 131 5.83 8.38 0.62
N LEU A 132 5.72 9.62 1.11
CA LEU A 132 5.57 10.81 0.28
C LEU A 132 6.77 11.03 -0.65
N GLY A 133 7.98 10.87 -0.14
CA GLY A 133 9.20 10.96 -0.94
C GLY A 133 9.25 9.91 -2.06
N VAL A 134 8.83 8.68 -1.78
CA VAL A 134 8.69 7.62 -2.80
C VAL A 134 7.64 7.99 -3.85
N ALA A 135 6.48 8.50 -3.43
CA ALA A 135 5.42 8.92 -4.33
C ALA A 135 5.85 10.05 -5.28
N ALA A 136 6.50 11.08 -4.74
CA ALA A 136 7.03 12.20 -5.50
C ALA A 136 8.13 11.74 -6.47
N ALA A 137 9.08 10.92 -6.01
CA ALA A 137 10.13 10.38 -6.87
C ALA A 137 9.59 9.49 -8.01
N ALA A 138 8.46 8.80 -7.77
CA ALA A 138 7.78 8.02 -8.79
C ALA A 138 6.95 8.89 -9.77
N GLY A 139 6.64 10.14 -9.42
CA GLY A 139 5.71 10.98 -10.17
C GLY A 139 4.32 10.34 -10.24
N ALA A 140 3.86 9.72 -9.14
CA ALA A 140 2.54 9.12 -9.08
C ALA A 140 1.46 10.21 -9.14
N TYR A 141 0.43 10.02 -9.98
CA TYR A 141 -0.65 10.99 -10.14
C TYR A 141 -1.43 11.20 -8.85
N ARG A 142 -1.80 10.10 -8.18
CA ARG A 142 -2.37 10.12 -6.82
C ARG A 142 -1.70 9.09 -5.94
N THR A 143 -1.64 9.39 -4.65
CA THR A 143 -1.15 8.47 -3.63
C THR A 143 -2.15 8.34 -2.48
N VAL A 144 -2.44 7.12 -2.08
CA VAL A 144 -3.21 6.80 -0.88
C VAL A 144 -2.25 6.22 0.15
N LEU A 145 -2.17 6.87 1.30
CA LEU A 145 -1.41 6.38 2.46
C LEU A 145 -2.30 5.44 3.28
N THR A 146 -1.76 4.30 3.70
CA THR A 146 -2.50 3.29 4.47
C THR A 146 -1.57 2.51 5.42
N HIS A 147 -2.10 1.47 6.07
CA HIS A 147 -1.38 0.59 7.00
C HIS A 147 -0.76 1.39 8.16
N PHE A 148 -1.54 2.29 8.75
CA PHE A 148 -1.12 3.07 9.91
C PHE A 148 -1.02 2.17 11.15
N GLY A 149 -0.02 2.41 12.01
CA GLY A 149 0.16 1.63 13.23
C GLY A 149 -0.97 1.84 14.25
N ASN A 150 -1.15 0.90 15.19
CA ASN A 150 -2.23 0.91 16.20
C ASN A 150 -2.31 2.15 17.12
N ARG A 151 -1.33 3.07 17.09
CA ARG A 151 -1.38 4.35 17.83
C ARG A 151 -1.76 5.54 16.96
N SER A 152 -2.05 5.28 15.69
CA SER A 152 -2.40 6.25 14.66
C SER A 152 -3.91 6.22 14.38
N THR A 153 -4.73 5.97 15.41
CA THR A 153 -6.20 6.14 15.39
C THR A 153 -6.61 7.59 15.11
N HIS A 154 -5.67 8.51 15.22
CA HIS A 154 -5.84 9.90 14.90
C HIS A 154 -5.47 10.12 13.44
N VAL A 155 -6.28 10.90 12.74
CA VAL A 155 -5.95 11.50 11.44
C VAL A 155 -4.84 12.52 11.72
N ARG A 156 -3.67 12.03 12.12
CA ARG A 156 -2.54 12.87 12.50
C ARG A 156 -2.05 13.46 11.21
N ARG A 157 -2.44 14.72 11.02
CA ARG A 157 -1.73 15.84 10.42
C ARG A 157 -0.24 15.56 10.32
N THR A 158 0.13 14.68 9.39
CA THR A 158 1.51 14.29 9.14
C THR A 158 2.03 15.39 8.29
N LYS A 159 2.51 16.42 8.98
CA LYS A 159 3.14 17.53 8.32
C LYS A 159 4.41 17.00 7.67
N PRO A 160 4.51 16.94 6.33
CA PRO A 160 5.68 16.37 5.68
C PRO A 160 6.90 17.13 6.17
N ARG A 161 7.87 16.41 6.75
CA ARG A 161 9.09 17.06 7.26
C ARG A 161 10.05 17.47 6.14
N ALA A 162 9.81 16.96 4.93
CA ALA A 162 10.57 17.28 3.73
C ALA A 162 9.63 17.75 2.61
N ALA A 163 10.09 18.71 1.84
CA ALA A 163 9.35 19.24 0.72
C ALA A 163 9.24 18.20 -0.40
N ALA A 164 8.01 17.83 -0.74
CA ALA A 164 7.68 17.03 -1.92
C ALA A 164 6.69 17.83 -2.76
N ASP A 165 7.01 18.08 -4.03
CA ASP A 165 6.17 18.85 -4.97
C ASP A 165 5.74 20.25 -4.51
N GLY A 166 6.70 21.14 -4.20
CA GLY A 166 6.41 22.54 -3.88
C GLY A 166 5.65 22.74 -2.55
N VAL A 167 5.63 21.70 -1.73
CA VAL A 167 5.02 21.69 -0.41
C VAL A 167 6.08 21.97 0.64
N GLU A 168 5.92 23.03 1.42
CA GLU A 168 6.87 23.40 2.49
C GLU A 168 6.91 22.34 3.59
N ALA A 169 8.10 22.11 4.14
CA ALA A 169 8.24 21.25 5.32
C ALA A 169 7.35 21.80 6.45
N GLY A 170 6.45 20.97 6.99
CA GLY A 170 5.50 21.42 8.02
C GLY A 170 4.08 21.73 7.53
N SER A 171 3.78 21.64 6.23
CA SER A 171 2.43 21.88 5.69
C SER A 171 1.45 20.75 6.01
N ASP A 172 0.16 20.99 5.88
CA ASP A 172 -0.84 19.91 5.98
C ASP A 172 -0.72 18.92 4.79
N LEU A 173 -1.03 17.64 4.99
CA LEU A 173 -1.18 16.66 3.89
C LEU A 173 -2.24 17.13 2.89
N ALA A 174 -3.27 17.84 3.37
CA ALA A 174 -4.29 18.47 2.53
C ALA A 174 -3.72 19.51 1.55
N ALA A 175 -2.52 20.06 1.81
CA ALA A 175 -1.81 20.94 0.89
C ALA A 175 -1.07 20.16 -0.23
N VAL A 176 -0.81 18.87 -0.02
CA VAL A 176 -0.25 17.98 -1.04
C VAL A 176 -1.39 17.53 -1.96
N GLY A 177 -1.63 18.29 -3.04
CA GLY A 177 -2.75 18.08 -3.96
C GLY A 177 -2.79 16.74 -4.73
N SER A 178 -1.90 15.80 -4.42
CA SER A 178 -1.83 14.45 -4.98
C SER A 178 -2.04 13.33 -3.94
N VAL A 179 -2.11 13.64 -2.65
CA VAL A 179 -2.09 12.62 -1.58
C VAL A 179 -3.42 12.56 -0.84
N VAL A 180 -3.80 11.36 -0.42
CA VAL A 180 -5.01 11.07 0.35
C VAL A 180 -4.69 10.03 1.44
N VAL A 181 -5.37 10.14 2.58
CA VAL A 181 -5.31 9.17 3.67
C VAL A 181 -6.41 8.13 3.46
N GLY A 182 -6.05 6.85 3.48
CA GLY A 182 -7.00 5.75 3.40
C GLY A 182 -7.70 5.51 4.74
N PHE A 183 -9.01 5.29 4.69
CA PHE A 183 -9.83 4.96 5.85
C PHE A 183 -10.41 3.54 5.71
N ASP A 184 -10.81 2.95 6.83
CA ASP A 184 -11.49 1.67 6.83
C ASP A 184 -12.77 1.75 5.99
N LEU A 185 -12.99 0.73 5.16
CA LEU A 185 -14.11 0.63 4.21
C LEU A 185 -14.14 1.72 3.12
N MET A 186 -13.11 2.56 3.02
CA MET A 186 -13.01 3.56 1.94
C MET A 186 -13.00 2.87 0.58
N SER A 187 -13.86 3.35 -0.31
CA SER A 187 -13.92 2.93 -1.71
C SER A 187 -13.60 4.12 -2.60
N ILE A 188 -12.69 3.93 -3.55
CA ILE A 188 -12.26 4.95 -4.50
C ILE A 188 -12.54 4.44 -5.90
N ASN A 189 -13.35 5.18 -6.65
CA ASN A 189 -13.44 5.00 -8.09
C ASN A 189 -12.25 5.70 -8.76
N LEU A 190 -11.53 5.00 -9.64
CA LEU A 190 -10.39 5.56 -10.37
C LEU A 190 -10.77 6.80 -11.21
N ALA A 191 -12.02 6.88 -11.66
CA ALA A 191 -12.53 8.06 -12.38
C ALA A 191 -12.57 9.33 -11.51
N ASP A 192 -12.69 9.18 -10.19
CA ASP A 192 -12.87 10.28 -9.24
C ASP A 192 -11.56 10.77 -8.61
N LEU A 193 -10.42 10.21 -9.03
CA LEU A 193 -9.09 10.54 -8.48
C LEU A 193 -8.73 12.04 -8.58
N ALA A 194 -9.25 12.75 -9.58
CA ALA A 194 -9.04 14.19 -9.72
C ALA A 194 -9.68 15.00 -8.58
N TRP A 195 -10.79 14.51 -8.03
CA TRP A 195 -11.54 15.14 -6.94
C TRP A 195 -10.97 14.80 -5.57
N LEU A 196 -10.41 13.59 -5.40
CA LEU A 196 -10.09 13.01 -4.09
C LEU A 196 -9.30 13.94 -3.13
N PRO A 197 -8.23 14.65 -3.56
CA PRO A 197 -7.50 15.57 -2.67
C PRO A 197 -8.34 16.77 -2.20
N LYS A 198 -9.36 17.17 -2.96
CA LYS A 198 -10.28 18.26 -2.59
C LYS A 198 -11.27 17.84 -1.51
N ALA A 199 -11.48 16.54 -1.32
CA ALA A 199 -12.34 16.01 -0.27
C ALA A 199 -11.65 16.01 1.10
N LEU A 200 -10.31 15.94 1.14
CA LEU A 200 -9.56 15.85 2.39
C LEU A 200 -9.86 16.96 3.40
N PRO A 201 -9.90 18.26 3.04
CA PRO A 201 -10.21 19.30 4.03
C PRO A 201 -11.59 19.13 4.66
N VAL A 202 -12.56 18.60 3.91
CA VAL A 202 -13.92 18.35 4.39
C VAL A 202 -13.94 17.15 5.33
N LEU A 203 -13.21 16.08 4.99
CA LEU A 203 -13.05 14.92 5.86
C LEU A 203 -12.33 15.29 7.15
N ASP A 204 -11.25 16.08 7.10
CA ASP A 204 -10.53 16.58 8.28
C ASP A 204 -11.47 17.34 9.22
N GLU A 205 -12.36 18.19 8.69
CA GLU A 205 -13.34 18.90 9.51
C GLU A 205 -14.34 17.95 10.18
N LEU A 206 -14.80 16.94 9.45
CA LEU A 206 -15.83 15.99 9.93
C LEU A 206 -15.30 15.10 11.06
N PHE A 207 -14.01 14.76 11.03
CA PHE A 207 -13.37 13.92 12.06
C PHE A 207 -12.87 14.70 13.29
N LYS A 208 -12.83 16.04 13.26
CA LYS A 208 -12.43 16.85 14.45
C LYS A 208 -13.34 16.64 15.65
N GLU A 209 -14.64 16.46 15.41
CA GLU A 209 -15.63 16.30 16.49
C GLU A 209 -15.54 14.91 17.15
N GLU A 210 -15.28 13.86 16.37
CA GLU A 210 -15.03 12.52 16.90
C GLU A 210 -13.72 12.46 17.68
N GLU A 211 -12.64 13.09 17.19
CA GLU A 211 -11.34 13.10 17.87
C GLU A 211 -11.40 13.77 19.26
N ALA A 212 -12.19 14.83 19.43
CA ALA A 212 -12.37 15.50 20.72
C ALA A 212 -13.10 14.62 21.75
N ALA A 213 -13.99 13.73 21.30
CA ALA A 213 -14.70 12.79 22.17
C ALA A 213 -13.77 11.66 22.66
N TYR A 214 -12.90 11.13 21.79
CA TYR A 214 -11.94 10.08 22.18
C TYR A 214 -10.83 10.58 23.11
N GLN A 215 -10.39 11.83 22.98
CA GLN A 215 -9.39 12.42 23.87
C GLN A 215 -9.90 12.56 25.32
N GLN A 216 -11.21 12.74 25.52
CA GLN A 216 -11.79 12.77 26.86
C GLN A 216 -11.79 11.39 27.54
N ASP A 217 -11.88 10.31 26.77
CA ASP A 217 -11.90 8.94 27.30
C ASP A 217 -10.51 8.39 27.64
N ASP A 218 -9.47 8.74 26.86
CA ASP A 218 -8.08 8.31 27.11
C ASP A 218 -7.37 9.16 28.19
N GLU A 219 -7.84 10.38 28.46
CA GLU A 219 -7.29 11.28 29.50
C GLU A 219 -7.99 11.08 30.87
N ALA A 220 -9.00 10.21 30.95
CA ALA A 220 -9.57 9.79 32.22
C ALA A 220 -8.48 9.05 33.04
N PRO A 221 -8.11 9.54 34.24
CA PRO A 221 -7.13 8.84 35.06
C PRO A 221 -7.67 7.43 35.36
N PRO A 222 -6.80 6.39 35.43
CA PRO A 222 -7.23 5.07 35.82
C PRO A 222 -7.97 5.19 37.16
N ALA A 223 -9.23 4.76 37.20
CA ALA A 223 -9.99 4.72 38.44
C ALA A 223 -9.18 3.91 39.46
N ASP A 224 -8.85 4.54 40.59
CA ASP A 224 -7.97 4.01 41.63
C ASP A 224 -8.20 2.51 41.89
N ALA A 225 -7.11 1.73 41.85
CA ALA A 225 -7.04 0.32 42.23
C ALA A 225 -6.03 0.11 43.35
#